data_AF-A0AAD2HY84-F1
#
_entry.id   AF-A0AAD2HY84-F1
#
_cell.length_a   1.000
_cell.length_b   1.000
_cell.length_c   1.000
_cell.angle_alpha   90.00
_cell.angle_beta   90.00
_cell.angle_gamma   90.00
#
_symmetry.space_group_name_H-M   'P 1'
#
loop_
_entity.id
_entity.type
_entity.pdbx_description
1 polymer ?
#
loop_
_entity_poly.entity_id
_entity_poly.type
_entity_poly.pdbx_seq_one_letter_code
_entity_poly.pdbx_strand_id
1 'polypeptide(L)'
;MISSCVSTLAETLSYRPSNPYLALPPPEDEIPDLDKLPSEPPPSPPPTTPARTMSGHHRITLAANPPYFDGDKSRYMGFVDLCTTYIGAYWSEFSQDKTKILFILLYLRNKAGTSCAASRWAMNWKRRNFESLNGLKARVTSTTFLEELQRAFGDSNVEQVAAARLMALRQNR
;
A
#
# COMPACT_ATOMS: atom_id res chain seq x y z
N MET A 1 23.46 21.41 -45.87
CA MET A 1 23.24 22.79 -46.31
C MET A 1 21.75 23.07 -46.28
N ILE A 2 21.37 24.07 -45.48
CA ILE A 2 20.14 24.89 -45.51
C ILE A 2 18.79 24.15 -45.36
N SER A 3 18.32 24.05 -44.11
CA SER A 3 16.89 24.00 -43.81
C SER A 3 16.46 25.42 -43.43
N SER A 4 15.64 26.03 -44.28
CA SER A 4 14.85 27.21 -43.96
C SER A 4 13.72 27.28 -44.97
N CYS A 5 12.48 27.29 -44.49
CA CYS A 5 11.60 28.45 -44.63
C CYS A 5 10.27 28.17 -43.92
N VAL A 6 9.92 29.14 -43.10
CA VAL A 6 8.68 29.32 -42.35
C VAL A 6 7.58 29.82 -43.30
N SER A 7 6.32 29.63 -42.89
CA SER A 7 5.10 30.39 -43.24
C SER A 7 4.12 29.64 -44.15
N THR A 8 2.79 29.71 -44.04
CA THR A 8 1.83 30.33 -43.11
C THR A 8 0.42 30.03 -43.69
N LEU A 9 -0.56 29.81 -42.80
CA LEU A 9 -2.02 30.02 -42.93
C LEU A 9 -3.01 29.04 -43.61
N ALA A 10 -4.20 29.10 -43.01
CA ALA A 10 -5.58 28.79 -43.43
C ALA A 10 -6.07 27.33 -43.22
N GLU A 11 -6.88 27.04 -42.19
CA GLU A 11 -8.36 27.18 -42.11
C GLU A 11 -9.10 26.27 -43.11
N THR A 12 -9.89 25.28 -42.68
CA THR A 12 -11.33 25.40 -42.34
C THR A 12 -11.82 24.01 -41.87
N LEU A 13 -12.31 23.81 -40.64
CA LEU A 13 -13.69 23.92 -40.13
C LEU A 13 -14.76 23.02 -40.79
N SER A 14 -15.25 22.03 -40.03
CA SER A 14 -16.67 21.61 -39.87
C SER A 14 -16.67 20.47 -38.82
N TYR A 15 -17.45 20.35 -37.75
CA TYR A 15 -18.78 20.84 -37.41
C TYR A 15 -18.97 20.55 -35.90
N ARG A 16 -19.37 21.55 -35.09
CA ARG A 16 -19.94 21.33 -33.74
C ARG A 16 -21.21 22.17 -33.63
N PRO A 17 -22.38 21.58 -33.34
CA PRO A 17 -23.61 22.34 -33.25
C PRO A 17 -23.66 23.11 -31.91
N SER A 18 -23.71 24.43 -32.07
CA SER A 18 -24.72 25.38 -31.56
C SER A 18 -25.39 25.09 -30.22
N ASN A 19 -25.11 25.94 -29.22
CA ASN A 19 -26.18 26.48 -28.37
C ASN A 19 -25.93 27.98 -28.11
N PRO A 20 -26.67 28.89 -28.77
CA PRO A 20 -26.54 30.32 -28.59
C PRO A 20 -27.77 30.92 -27.88
N TYR A 21 -27.57 31.41 -26.66
CA TYR A 21 -28.27 32.54 -26.04
C TYR A 21 -27.26 33.05 -25.00
N LEU A 22 -26.34 34.02 -25.26
CA LEU A 22 -26.54 35.45 -25.56
C LEU A 22 -27.62 36.07 -24.65
N ALA A 23 -27.46 37.20 -23.97
CA ALA A 23 -26.40 38.20 -23.80
C ALA A 23 -26.85 39.17 -22.66
N LEU A 24 -25.99 40.13 -22.34
CA LEU A 24 -25.97 41.20 -21.31
C LEU A 24 -27.20 42.20 -21.24
N PRO A 25 -27.25 43.13 -20.24
CA PRO A 25 -28.45 43.83 -19.70
C PRO A 25 -28.74 45.20 -20.36
N PRO A 26 -29.81 45.95 -19.94
CA PRO A 26 -29.66 47.24 -19.21
C PRO A 26 -30.91 47.65 -18.34
N PRO A 27 -31.15 48.93 -17.95
CA PRO A 27 -30.70 49.67 -16.75
C PRO A 27 -31.84 50.07 -15.75
N GLU A 28 -31.48 50.84 -14.72
CA GLU A 28 -32.20 51.34 -13.53
C GLU A 28 -33.49 52.17 -13.79
N ASP A 29 -34.45 52.15 -12.85
CA ASP A 29 -35.14 53.35 -12.30
C ASP A 29 -36.12 53.04 -11.14
N GLU A 30 -35.85 53.68 -9.99
CA GLU A 30 -36.68 54.23 -8.87
C GLU A 30 -37.83 53.48 -8.11
N ILE A 31 -37.92 53.84 -6.81
CA ILE A 31 -38.64 53.28 -5.63
C ILE A 31 -40.05 53.92 -5.45
N PRO A 32 -40.98 53.43 -4.58
CA PRO A 32 -41.00 53.92 -3.17
C PRO A 32 -41.54 52.96 -2.05
N ASP A 33 -41.10 53.29 -0.82
CA ASP A 33 -41.66 53.18 0.57
C ASP A 33 -42.19 51.84 1.15
N LEU A 34 -41.66 51.30 2.27
CA LEU A 34 -41.69 51.72 3.69
C LEU A 34 -43.07 51.52 4.36
N ASP A 35 -43.23 50.44 5.16
CA ASP A 35 -43.74 50.52 6.55
C ASP A 35 -43.93 49.15 7.23
N LYS A 36 -43.43 49.08 8.47
CA LYS A 36 -43.82 48.28 9.67
C LYS A 36 -44.55 46.93 9.54
N LEU A 37 -44.06 45.93 10.28
CA LEU A 37 -44.80 45.34 11.42
C LEU A 37 -43.86 44.59 12.41
N PRO A 38 -44.18 44.52 13.72
CA PRO A 38 -43.24 44.14 14.80
C PRO A 38 -43.34 42.70 15.35
N SER A 39 -42.18 42.21 15.80
CA SER A 39 -41.84 41.28 16.91
C SER A 39 -42.60 39.96 17.12
N GLU A 40 -41.93 38.83 16.87
CA GLU A 40 -42.29 37.48 17.32
C GLU A 40 -41.47 37.07 18.58
N PRO A 41 -42.04 36.38 19.58
CA PRO A 41 -41.38 36.09 20.88
C PRO A 41 -40.24 35.06 20.76
N PRO A 42 -39.31 35.00 21.72
CA PRO A 42 -38.09 34.20 21.58
C PRO A 42 -38.35 32.67 21.58
N PRO A 43 -37.58 31.90 20.79
CA PRO A 43 -37.70 30.44 20.73
C PRO A 43 -37.14 29.75 21.99
N SER A 44 -37.81 28.67 22.41
CA SER A 44 -37.37 27.79 23.52
C SER A 44 -36.07 27.04 23.20
N PRO A 45 -35.26 26.66 24.21
CA PRO A 45 -33.98 25.99 23.98
C PRO A 45 -34.14 24.53 23.50
N PRO A 46 -33.19 24.01 22.71
CA PRO A 46 -33.26 22.66 22.15
C PRO A 46 -32.98 21.55 23.19
N PRO A 47 -33.47 20.32 22.95
CA PRO A 47 -33.26 19.18 23.85
C PRO A 47 -31.79 18.75 23.89
N THR A 48 -31.30 18.42 25.09
CA THR A 48 -29.95 17.93 25.33
C THR A 48 -29.78 16.51 24.79
N THR A 49 -28.95 16.35 23.76
CA THR A 49 -28.51 15.05 23.23
C THR A 49 -27.60 14.36 24.25
N PRO A 50 -27.83 13.09 24.63
CA PRO A 50 -26.88 12.36 25.47
C PRO A 50 -25.58 12.14 24.70
N ALA A 51 -24.46 12.57 25.29
CA ALA A 51 -23.13 12.36 24.77
C ALA A 51 -22.86 10.85 24.63
N ARG A 52 -22.75 10.37 23.39
CA ARG A 52 -22.29 9.02 23.10
C ARG A 52 -20.81 8.97 23.48
N THR A 53 -20.50 8.37 24.64
CA THR A 53 -19.12 8.07 25.04
C THR A 53 -18.52 7.15 23.98
N MET A 54 -17.72 7.73 23.08
CA MET A 54 -16.84 6.96 22.21
C MET A 54 -15.82 6.32 23.14
N SER A 55 -16.08 5.06 23.55
CA SER A 55 -15.05 4.20 24.14
C SER A 55 -13.99 3.99 23.07
N GLY A 56 -13.02 4.90 23.02
CA GLY A 56 -11.80 4.75 22.26
C GLY A 56 -10.98 3.66 22.93
N HIS A 57 -11.31 2.40 22.64
CA HIS A 57 -10.40 1.30 22.95
C HIS A 57 -9.11 1.56 22.17
N HIS A 58 -8.08 2.04 22.87
CA HIS A 58 -6.72 2.10 22.34
C HIS A 58 -6.36 0.69 21.88
N ARG A 59 -6.36 0.45 20.55
CA ARG A 59 -5.85 -0.80 20.00
C ARG A 59 -4.35 -0.80 20.24
N ILE A 60 -3.90 -1.59 21.20
CA ILE A 60 -2.47 -1.76 21.47
C ILE A 60 -1.86 -2.43 20.22
N THR A 61 -0.90 -1.76 19.59
CA THR A 61 -0.08 -2.36 18.53
C THR A 61 0.96 -3.25 19.21
N LEU A 62 0.82 -4.57 19.08
CA LEU A 62 1.67 -5.55 19.74
C LEU A 62 3.01 -5.76 19.02
N ALA A 63 3.04 -5.59 17.70
CA ALA A 63 4.27 -5.73 16.92
C ALA A 63 4.32 -4.73 15.76
N ALA A 64 5.51 -4.24 15.45
CA ALA A 64 5.74 -3.41 14.27
C ALA A 64 5.67 -4.24 12.99
N ASN A 65 5.19 -3.64 11.90
CA ASN A 65 5.19 -4.30 10.58
C ASN A 65 6.62 -4.72 10.18
N PRO A 66 6.80 -5.93 9.63
CA PRO A 66 8.11 -6.36 9.13
C PRO A 66 8.65 -5.42 8.04
N PRO A 67 9.98 -5.31 7.88
CA PRO A 67 10.58 -4.57 6.80
C PRO A 67 10.35 -5.26 5.46
N TYR A 68 10.40 -4.49 4.38
CA TYR A 68 10.47 -5.03 3.03
C TYR A 68 11.77 -5.80 2.80
N PHE A 69 11.66 -6.94 2.13
CA PHE A 69 12.78 -7.82 1.81
C PHE A 69 13.01 -7.85 0.30
N ASP A 70 14.20 -7.42 -0.12
CA ASP A 70 14.60 -7.34 -1.53
C ASP A 70 15.30 -8.60 -2.06
N GLY A 71 15.68 -9.52 -1.18
CA GLY A 71 16.42 -10.74 -1.50
C GLY A 71 17.85 -10.78 -0.96
N ASP A 72 18.28 -9.77 -0.22
CA ASP A 72 19.58 -9.76 0.45
C ASP A 72 19.68 -10.85 1.54
N LYS A 73 20.49 -11.88 1.27
CA LYS A 73 20.64 -13.05 2.13
C LYS A 73 21.14 -12.72 3.54
N SER A 74 21.94 -11.67 3.69
CA SER A 74 22.48 -11.27 5.00
C SER A 74 21.38 -10.83 5.97
N ARG A 75 20.26 -10.31 5.45
CA ARG A 75 19.11 -9.84 6.22
C ARG A 75 17.98 -10.85 6.31
N TYR A 76 18.12 -12.01 5.68
CA TYR A 76 17.05 -13.01 5.59
C TYR A 76 16.58 -13.50 6.96
N MET A 77 17.50 -13.85 7.85
CA MET A 77 17.15 -14.36 9.18
C MET A 77 16.42 -13.33 10.02
N GLY A 78 16.89 -12.07 10.02
CA GLY A 78 16.21 -10.97 10.71
C GLY A 78 14.83 -10.66 10.12
N PHE A 79 14.66 -10.78 8.81
CA PHE A 79 13.36 -10.64 8.16
C PHE A 79 12.37 -11.72 8.60
N VAL A 80 12.80 -12.99 8.59
CA VAL A 80 11.94 -14.11 9.00
C VAL A 80 11.53 -13.97 10.46
N ASP A 81 12.47 -13.64 11.35
CA ASP A 81 12.22 -13.44 12.78
C ASP A 81 11.16 -12.35 13.06
N LEU A 82 11.25 -11.22 12.34
CA LEU A 82 10.26 -10.15 12.43
C LEU A 82 8.90 -10.58 11.91
N CYS A 83 8.85 -11.34 10.81
CA CYS A 83 7.60 -11.91 10.30
C CYS A 83 6.96 -12.88 11.30
N THR A 84 7.74 -13.79 11.88
CA THR A 84 7.23 -14.76 12.86
C THR A 84 6.76 -14.07 14.14
N THR A 85 7.47 -13.04 14.59
CA THR A 85 7.08 -12.22 15.74
C THR A 85 5.75 -11.51 15.48
N TYR A 86 5.59 -10.89 14.31
CA TYR A 86 4.33 -10.23 13.94
C TYR A 86 3.18 -11.23 13.87
N ILE A 87 3.37 -12.36 13.18
CA ILE A 87 2.35 -13.40 13.06
C ILE A 87 1.95 -13.95 14.43
N GLY A 88 2.92 -14.14 15.34
CA GLY A 88 2.67 -14.58 16.72
C GLY A 88 1.89 -13.56 17.54
N ALA A 89 2.22 -12.27 17.41
CA ALA A 89 1.52 -11.18 18.09
C ALA A 89 0.04 -11.07 17.68
N TYR A 90 -0.27 -11.41 16.42
CA TYR A 90 -1.62 -11.35 15.83
C TYR A 90 -2.16 -12.74 15.45
N TRP A 91 -1.87 -13.77 16.25
CA TRP A 91 -2.13 -15.18 15.91
C TRP A 91 -3.57 -15.48 15.48
N SER A 92 -4.56 -14.78 16.04
CA SER A 92 -5.98 -14.97 15.72
C SER A 92 -6.32 -14.59 14.27
N GLU A 93 -5.60 -13.61 13.71
CA GLU A 93 -5.73 -13.17 12.32
C GLU A 93 -4.97 -14.12 11.35
N PHE A 94 -3.98 -14.83 11.87
CA PHE A 94 -3.10 -15.73 11.12
C PHE A 94 -3.37 -17.22 11.39
N SER A 95 -4.62 -17.58 11.63
CA SER A 95 -5.01 -18.97 11.92
C SER A 95 -4.75 -19.95 10.76
N GLN A 96 -4.78 -19.47 9.52
CA GLN A 96 -4.60 -20.28 8.32
C GLN A 96 -3.21 -20.11 7.70
N ASP A 97 -2.65 -21.19 7.17
CA ASP A 97 -1.36 -21.14 6.47
C ASP A 97 -1.39 -20.18 5.28
N LYS A 98 -2.53 -20.12 4.58
CA LYS A 98 -2.74 -19.17 3.49
C LYS A 98 -2.52 -17.73 3.93
N THR A 99 -3.06 -17.30 5.08
CA THR A 99 -2.92 -15.90 5.53
C THR A 99 -1.49 -15.59 5.95
N LYS A 100 -0.81 -16.52 6.61
CA LYS A 100 0.64 -16.41 6.94
C LYS A 100 1.49 -16.26 5.68
N ILE A 101 1.29 -17.12 4.70
CA ILE A 101 2.06 -17.12 3.44
C ILE A 101 1.81 -15.84 2.66
N LEU A 102 0.54 -15.44 2.50
CA LEU A 102 0.19 -14.19 1.80
C LEU A 102 0.81 -12.97 2.46
N PHE A 103 0.84 -12.95 3.79
CA PHE A 103 1.47 -11.89 4.55
C PHE A 103 2.97 -11.82 4.27
N ILE A 104 3.71 -12.93 4.36
CA ILE A 104 5.15 -12.91 4.07
C ILE A 104 5.40 -12.51 2.62
N LEU A 105 4.64 -13.05 1.67
CA LEU A 105 4.69 -12.68 0.24
C LEU A 105 4.43 -11.18 0.00
N LEU A 106 3.66 -10.52 0.86
CA LEU A 106 3.41 -9.08 0.79
C LEU A 106 4.72 -8.30 1.01
N TYR A 107 5.62 -8.79 1.85
CA TYR A 107 6.87 -8.09 2.18
C TYR A 107 8.06 -8.48 1.29
N LEU A 108 7.91 -9.49 0.42
CA LEU A 108 8.92 -9.89 -0.57
C LEU A 108 8.96 -8.93 -1.78
N ARG A 109 9.34 -7.69 -1.53
CA ARG A 109 9.53 -6.62 -2.51
C ARG A 109 10.55 -5.63 -1.96
N ASN A 110 11.03 -4.72 -2.79
CA ASN A 110 11.76 -3.57 -2.26
C ASN A 110 10.80 -2.43 -1.88
N LYS A 111 11.30 -1.47 -1.07
CA LYS A 111 10.53 -0.32 -0.61
C LYS A 111 10.03 0.57 -1.76
N ALA A 112 10.76 0.62 -2.86
CA ALA A 112 10.42 1.43 -4.04
C ALA A 112 9.35 0.77 -4.95
N GLY A 113 8.96 -0.48 -4.68
CA GLY A 113 8.05 -1.23 -5.53
C GLY A 113 8.65 -1.69 -6.86
N THR A 114 9.97 -1.56 -7.06
CA THR A 114 10.65 -2.04 -8.27
C THR A 114 11.03 -3.52 -8.17
N SER A 115 11.34 -4.13 -9.31
CA SER A 115 11.70 -5.55 -9.39
C SER A 115 12.99 -5.83 -8.62
N CYS A 116 12.99 -6.87 -7.78
CA CYS A 116 14.13 -7.31 -6.98
C CYS A 116 14.21 -8.85 -7.01
N ALA A 117 15.19 -9.44 -6.33
CA ALA A 117 15.32 -10.90 -6.30
C ALA A 117 14.14 -11.56 -5.57
N ALA A 118 13.74 -10.99 -4.42
CA ALA A 118 12.59 -11.46 -3.66
C ALA A 118 11.26 -11.36 -4.42
N SER A 119 11.00 -10.22 -5.09
CA SER A 119 9.73 -10.06 -5.82
C SER A 119 9.63 -10.97 -7.03
N ARG A 120 10.72 -11.19 -7.77
CA ARG A 120 10.77 -12.18 -8.86
C ARG A 120 10.55 -13.60 -8.35
N TRP A 121 11.20 -13.97 -7.25
CA TRP A 121 10.98 -15.26 -6.61
C TRP A 121 9.52 -15.43 -6.17
N ALA A 122 8.94 -14.42 -5.51
CA ALA A 122 7.56 -14.42 -5.05
C ALA A 122 6.56 -14.58 -6.20
N MET A 123 6.76 -13.88 -7.32
CA MET A 123 5.93 -14.05 -8.53
C MET A 123 6.00 -15.47 -9.09
N ASN A 124 7.22 -16.02 -9.23
CA ASN A 124 7.43 -17.37 -9.71
C ASN A 124 6.84 -18.42 -8.76
N TRP A 125 6.97 -18.22 -7.45
CA TRP A 125 6.40 -19.09 -6.43
C TRP A 125 4.87 -19.06 -6.48
N LYS A 126 4.26 -17.87 -6.56
CA LYS A 126 2.80 -17.72 -6.70
C LYS A 126 2.28 -18.46 -7.94
N ARG A 127 2.92 -18.29 -9.10
CA ARG A 127 2.56 -18.97 -10.35
C ARG A 127 2.57 -20.51 -10.23
N ARG A 128 3.46 -21.07 -9.41
CA ARG A 128 3.54 -22.52 -9.19
C ARG A 128 2.51 -23.03 -8.17
N ASN A 129 2.15 -22.21 -7.19
CA ASN A 129 1.46 -22.63 -5.97
C ASN A 129 0.03 -22.11 -5.82
N PHE A 130 -0.42 -21.17 -6.66
CA PHE A 130 -1.81 -20.74 -6.74
C PHE A 130 -2.52 -21.44 -7.91
N GLU A 131 -3.72 -21.96 -7.66
CA GLU A 131 -4.63 -22.52 -8.68
C GLU A 131 -5.59 -21.45 -9.21
N SER A 132 -5.93 -20.47 -8.38
CA SER A 132 -6.75 -19.30 -8.72
C SER A 132 -6.29 -18.10 -7.89
N LEU A 133 -6.86 -16.91 -8.12
CA LEU A 133 -6.53 -15.70 -7.36
C LEU A 133 -6.57 -15.90 -5.84
N ASN A 134 -7.46 -16.78 -5.37
CA ASN A 134 -7.68 -17.05 -3.95
C ASN A 134 -7.36 -18.50 -3.54
N GLY A 135 -7.02 -19.38 -4.48
CA GLY A 135 -6.79 -20.80 -4.20
C GLY A 135 -5.31 -21.10 -4.07
N LEU A 136 -4.81 -21.23 -2.84
CA LEU A 136 -3.51 -21.86 -2.59
C LEU A 136 -3.68 -23.37 -2.74
N LYS A 137 -2.75 -24.05 -3.43
CA LYS A 137 -2.78 -25.51 -3.57
C LYS A 137 -2.83 -26.19 -2.20
N ALA A 138 -3.71 -27.18 -2.04
CA ALA A 138 -3.93 -27.86 -0.76
C ALA A 138 -2.66 -28.47 -0.13
N ARG A 139 -1.67 -28.83 -0.95
CA ARG A 139 -0.38 -29.38 -0.49
C ARG A 139 0.58 -28.35 0.12
N VAL A 140 0.28 -27.05 0.00
CA VAL A 140 1.18 -25.97 0.39
C VAL A 140 0.84 -25.52 1.80
N THR A 141 1.80 -25.69 2.70
CA THR A 141 1.73 -25.28 4.10
C THR A 141 2.68 -24.14 4.38
N SER A 142 2.50 -23.43 5.50
CA SER A 142 3.41 -22.36 5.90
C SER A 142 4.84 -22.87 6.13
N THR A 143 4.98 -24.10 6.64
CA THR A 143 6.27 -24.77 6.82
C THR A 143 6.98 -25.01 5.48
N THR A 144 6.31 -25.67 4.52
CA THR A 144 6.91 -25.94 3.20
C THR A 144 7.28 -24.66 2.46
N PHE A 145 6.49 -23.59 2.63
CA PHE A 145 6.81 -22.27 2.11
C PHE A 145 8.08 -21.69 2.74
N LEU A 146 8.22 -21.73 4.07
CA LEU A 146 9.40 -21.22 4.76
C LEU A 146 10.67 -22.00 4.38
N GLU A 147 10.56 -23.32 4.18
CA GLU A 147 11.68 -24.15 3.70
C GLU A 147 12.11 -23.77 2.28
N GLU A 148 11.16 -23.57 1.35
CA GLU A 148 11.47 -23.07 0.00
C GLU A 148 12.10 -21.67 0.04
N LEU A 149 11.60 -20.80 0.93
CA LEU A 149 12.12 -19.46 1.12
C LEU A 149 13.54 -19.47 1.70
N GLN A 150 13.80 -20.33 2.68
CA GLN A 150 15.12 -20.53 3.27
C GLN A 150 16.09 -21.13 2.26
N ARG A 151 15.64 -22.05 1.41
CA ARG A 151 16.47 -22.56 0.31
C ARG A 151 16.85 -21.46 -0.69
N ALA A 152 15.98 -20.50 -0.93
CA ALA A 152 16.23 -19.40 -1.86
C ALA A 152 17.15 -18.32 -1.28
N PHE A 153 16.93 -17.93 -0.03
CA PHE A 153 17.56 -16.74 0.57
C PHE A 153 18.36 -17.00 1.86
N GLY A 154 18.29 -18.22 2.40
CA GLY A 154 19.10 -18.63 3.53
C GLY A 154 20.59 -18.59 3.20
N ASP A 155 21.38 -18.23 4.20
CA ASP A 155 22.82 -18.19 4.08
C ASP A 155 23.40 -19.56 4.47
N SER A 156 23.72 -20.37 3.47
CA SER A 156 24.37 -21.68 3.66
C SER A 156 25.84 -21.56 4.10
N ASN A 157 26.42 -20.35 4.05
CA ASN A 157 27.87 -20.19 4.12
C ASN A 157 28.36 -19.69 5.49
N VAL A 158 27.48 -19.31 6.41
CA VAL A 158 27.88 -18.76 7.72
C VAL A 158 28.72 -19.76 8.52
N GLU A 159 28.30 -21.02 8.53
CA GLU A 159 28.97 -22.09 9.28
C GLU A 159 30.31 -22.48 8.65
N GLN A 160 30.37 -22.61 7.32
CA GLN A 160 31.61 -22.92 6.61
C GLN A 160 32.63 -21.77 6.70
N VAL A 161 32.18 -20.52 6.63
CA VAL A 161 33.04 -19.34 6.82
C VAL A 161 33.52 -19.21 8.27
N ALA A 162 32.65 -19.48 9.26
CA ALA A 162 33.05 -19.51 10.66
C ALA A 162 34.08 -20.62 10.92
N ALA A 163 33.86 -21.82 10.38
CA ALA A 163 34.79 -22.94 10.50
C ALA A 163 36.14 -22.64 9.83
N ALA A 164 36.12 -22.10 8.61
CA ALA A 164 37.34 -21.69 7.90
C ALA A 164 38.12 -20.60 8.66
N ARG A 165 37.42 -19.63 9.26
CA ARG A 165 38.04 -18.60 10.12
C ARG A 165 38.68 -19.20 11.37
N LEU A 166 38.03 -20.14 12.04
CA LEU A 166 38.60 -20.83 13.20
C LEU A 166 39.86 -21.64 12.82
N MET A 167 39.86 -22.29 11.65
CA MET A 167 41.05 -23.00 11.17
C MET A 167 42.20 -22.05 10.82
N ALA A 168 41.92 -20.93 10.16
CA ALA A 168 42.94 -19.92 9.83
C ALA A 168 43.57 -19.29 11.09
N LEU A 169 42.77 -19.03 12.14
CA LEU A 169 43.28 -18.54 13.43
C LEU A 169 44.12 -19.58 14.17
N ARG A 170 43.87 -20.88 13.99
CA ARG A 170 44.71 -21.94 14.55
C ARG A 170 46.07 -22.08 13.86
N GLN A 171 46.17 -21.72 12.58
CA GLN A 171 47.39 -21.89 11.79
C GLN A 171 48.40 -20.74 11.92
N ASN A 172 47.96 -19.56 12.40
CA ASN A 172 48.81 -18.39 12.64
C ASN A 172 49.35 -18.29 14.09
N ARG A 173 49.50 -19.42 14.79
CA ARG A 173 50.05 -19.50 16.15
C ARG A 173 51.28 -20.39 16.17
#